data_AF-A0A7C7A321-F1
#
_entry.id   AF-A0A7C7A321-F1
#
_cell.length_a   1.000
_cell.length_b   1.000
_cell.length_c   1.000
_cell.angle_alpha   90.00
_cell.angle_beta   90.00
_cell.angle_gamma   90.00
#
_symmetry.space_group_name_H-M   'P 1'
#
loop_
_entity.id
_entity.type
_entity.pdbx_description
1 polymer ?
#
loop_
_entity_poly.entity_id
_entity_poly.type
_entity_poly.pdbx_seq_one_letter_code
_entity_poly.pdbx_strand_id
1 'polypeptide(L)'
;MACANTSITLGGFTITFISRSVSGGNTTFCYEVKGNGTAPHDLSNFVVEVCPNNPTQFINFINIVSCTKQVSGEPIVSAICTKVTKPNPSGNQVNLIGIKFDEPVGKNETVTFCFTLDAVLGEDCVNVGYKAGQDVFQTTSAQRINGPVCGVTPPPPPPGTKTIPFCCYVTVPEGFEPVVISGNPIVFSAIVSNCTFLCEGTEETTGEVNTEPPITCIFEIPKTDLVGCVQIQNALQIREIGNTQTTFVCCSACVCIEETLCIACPGCPTNPTDLAFTIDQNAFAVTFVDSCAGKSEFKITGQLIITFQCPACPA
;
A
#
# COMPACT_ATOMS: atom_id res chain seq x y z
N MET A 1 -17.57 1.80 10.11
CA MET A 1 -18.31 1.76 11.40
C MET A 1 -17.46 0.89 12.31
N ALA A 2 -17.17 1.26 13.55
CA ALA A 2 -16.27 0.45 14.39
C ALA A 2 -16.80 -0.99 14.51
N CYS A 3 -15.92 -2.00 14.39
CA CYS A 3 -16.35 -3.40 14.47
C CYS A 3 -16.97 -3.67 15.85
N ALA A 4 -17.98 -4.55 15.90
CA ALA A 4 -18.62 -4.88 17.17
C ALA A 4 -17.69 -5.65 18.12
N ASN A 5 -16.68 -6.34 17.56
CA ASN A 5 -15.74 -7.15 18.30
C ASN A 5 -14.39 -6.44 18.41
N THR A 6 -13.98 -6.13 19.64
CA THR A 6 -12.65 -5.62 19.95
C THR A 6 -11.67 -6.71 20.35
N SER A 7 -12.10 -7.97 20.45
CA SER A 7 -11.23 -9.11 20.74
C SER A 7 -11.69 -10.39 20.05
N ILE A 8 -10.74 -11.27 19.76
CA ILE A 8 -10.94 -12.60 19.18
C ILE A 8 -10.03 -13.62 19.89
N THR A 9 -10.42 -14.90 19.89
CA THR A 9 -9.59 -15.97 20.46
C THR A 9 -9.30 -17.03 19.40
N LEU A 10 -8.01 -17.24 19.12
CA LEU A 10 -7.48 -18.10 18.08
C LEU A 10 -6.42 -19.02 18.68
N GLY A 11 -6.62 -20.35 18.63
CA GLY A 11 -5.58 -21.32 19.00
C GLY A 11 -5.05 -21.22 20.43
N GLY A 12 -5.83 -20.67 21.37
CA GLY A 12 -5.37 -20.42 22.74
C GLY A 12 -4.73 -19.03 22.98
N PHE A 13 -4.79 -18.14 21.99
CA PHE A 13 -4.37 -16.75 22.10
C PHE A 13 -5.55 -15.82 21.92
N THR A 14 -5.70 -14.85 22.82
CA THR A 14 -6.67 -13.76 22.67
C THR A 14 -5.96 -12.55 22.09
N ILE A 15 -6.47 -12.05 20.97
CA ILE A 15 -5.97 -10.84 20.31
C ILE A 15 -7.02 -9.75 20.52
N THR A 16 -6.63 -8.63 21.11
CA THR A 16 -7.51 -7.52 21.50
C THR A 16 -7.02 -6.24 20.87
N PHE A 17 -7.89 -5.52 20.16
CA PHE A 17 -7.63 -4.17 19.69
C PHE A 17 -7.63 -3.21 20.89
N ILE A 18 -6.54 -2.45 21.04
CA ILE A 18 -6.34 -1.56 22.18
C ILE A 18 -6.61 -0.11 21.80
N SER A 19 -6.00 0.35 20.71
CA SER A 19 -6.10 1.75 20.34
C SER A 19 -5.71 2.02 18.90
N ARG A 20 -6.30 3.10 18.38
CA ARG A 20 -5.87 3.82 17.18
C ARG A 20 -5.48 5.23 17.57
N SER A 21 -4.31 5.70 17.13
CA SER A 21 -3.88 7.09 17.27
C SER A 21 -3.42 7.65 15.93
N VAL A 22 -3.72 8.93 15.68
CA VAL A 22 -3.28 9.64 14.47
C VAL A 22 -2.40 10.80 14.88
N SER A 23 -1.20 10.88 14.30
CA SER A 23 -0.25 11.95 14.57
C SER A 23 0.61 12.22 13.34
N GLY A 24 0.69 13.48 12.92
CA GLY A 24 1.61 13.89 11.84
C GLY A 24 1.41 13.17 10.50
N GLY A 25 0.17 12.83 10.14
CA GLY A 25 -0.13 12.08 8.91
C GLY A 25 0.01 10.55 9.04
N ASN A 26 0.55 10.07 10.17
CA ASN A 26 0.71 8.65 10.45
C ASN A 26 -0.42 8.12 11.33
N THR A 27 -0.78 6.85 11.16
CA THR A 27 -1.72 6.16 12.05
C THR A 27 -1.03 4.99 12.75
N THR A 28 -1.15 4.93 14.07
CA THR A 28 -0.68 3.81 14.88
C THR A 28 -1.87 2.96 15.32
N PHE A 29 -1.76 1.64 15.11
CA PHE A 29 -2.71 0.66 15.65
C PHE A 29 -1.99 -0.24 16.65
N CYS A 30 -2.62 -0.47 17.80
CA CYS A 30 -2.08 -1.32 18.86
C CYS A 30 -3.03 -2.49 19.15
N TYR A 31 -2.46 -3.68 19.29
CA TYR A 31 -3.13 -4.92 19.62
C TYR A 31 -2.42 -5.60 20.77
N GLU A 32 -3.18 -6.05 21.77
CA GLU A 32 -2.68 -6.94 22.82
C GLU A 32 -2.89 -8.39 22.40
N VAL A 33 -1.85 -9.20 22.55
CA VAL A 33 -1.89 -10.64 22.33
C VAL A 33 -1.61 -11.33 23.66
N LYS A 34 -2.56 -12.12 24.13
CA LYS A 34 -2.50 -12.82 25.41
C LYS A 34 -2.64 -14.32 25.23
N GLY A 35 -1.64 -15.06 25.66
CA GLY A 35 -1.75 -16.52 25.82
C GLY A 35 -2.69 -16.85 26.98
N ASN A 36 -3.64 -17.76 26.76
CA ASN A 36 -4.64 -18.16 27.76
C ASN A 36 -4.25 -19.40 28.59
N GLY A 37 -3.01 -19.90 28.44
CA GLY A 37 -2.48 -21.09 29.10
C GLY A 37 -2.91 -22.42 28.48
N THR A 38 -3.82 -22.42 27.50
CA THR A 38 -4.35 -23.62 26.85
C THR A 38 -3.74 -23.90 25.47
N ALA A 39 -2.95 -22.97 24.94
CA ALA A 39 -2.29 -23.12 23.64
C ALA A 39 -1.28 -24.29 23.68
N PRO A 40 -1.29 -25.19 22.67
CA PRO A 40 -0.36 -26.33 22.60
C PRO A 40 1.09 -25.88 22.31
N HIS A 41 1.25 -24.73 21.65
CA HIS A 41 2.52 -24.14 21.26
C HIS A 41 2.49 -22.63 21.50
N ASP A 42 3.67 -22.03 21.66
CA ASP A 42 3.79 -20.58 21.67
C ASP A 42 3.44 -20.00 20.28
N LEU A 43 2.85 -18.81 20.27
CA LEU A 43 2.57 -18.10 19.04
C LEU A 43 3.91 -17.80 18.38
N SER A 44 4.03 -18.04 17.07
CA SER A 44 5.24 -17.76 16.30
C SER A 44 5.11 -16.46 15.53
N ASN A 45 3.94 -16.19 14.96
CA ASN A 45 3.61 -14.93 14.32
C ASN A 45 2.09 -14.74 14.21
N PHE A 46 1.69 -13.50 13.98
CA PHE A 46 0.32 -13.15 13.62
C PHE A 46 0.31 -12.05 12.57
N VAL A 47 -0.80 -11.96 11.83
CA VAL A 47 -1.01 -10.96 10.79
C VAL A 47 -2.33 -10.25 11.03
N VAL A 48 -2.28 -8.93 11.04
CA VAL A 48 -3.47 -8.08 11.02
C VAL A 48 -3.69 -7.60 9.59
N GLU A 49 -4.87 -7.88 9.03
CA GLU A 49 -5.25 -7.41 7.71
C GLU A 49 -5.33 -5.88 7.67
N VAL A 50 -4.89 -5.29 6.55
CA VAL A 50 -4.88 -3.83 6.36
C VAL A 50 -5.56 -3.46 5.07
N CYS A 51 -6.50 -2.52 5.16
CA CYS A 51 -7.30 -2.04 4.03
C CYS A 51 -7.92 -3.18 3.21
N PRO A 52 -8.73 -4.07 3.82
CA PRO A 52 -9.43 -5.12 3.08
C PRO A 52 -10.31 -4.57 1.94
N ASN A 53 -10.77 -3.32 2.09
CA ASN A 53 -11.55 -2.60 1.10
C ASN A 53 -10.72 -1.99 -0.05
N ASN A 54 -9.41 -1.84 0.12
CA ASN A 54 -8.50 -1.33 -0.91
C ASN A 54 -7.07 -1.89 -0.73
N PRO A 55 -6.87 -3.19 -1.00
CA PRO A 55 -5.59 -3.85 -0.76
C PRO A 55 -4.47 -3.26 -1.62
N THR A 56 -4.78 -2.80 -2.84
CA THR A 56 -3.82 -2.14 -3.74
C THR A 56 -3.26 -0.87 -3.11
N GLN A 57 -4.10 -0.08 -2.44
CA GLN A 57 -3.64 1.13 -1.77
C GLN A 57 -2.63 0.81 -0.66
N PHE A 58 -2.94 -0.19 0.15
CA PHE A 58 -2.00 -0.66 1.16
C PHE A 58 -0.72 -1.15 0.52
N ILE A 59 -0.78 -2.07 -0.46
CA ILE A 59 0.40 -2.68 -1.10
C ILE A 59 1.35 -1.64 -1.68
N ASN A 60 0.83 -0.61 -2.35
CA ASN A 60 1.64 0.31 -3.14
C ASN A 60 2.01 1.61 -2.42
N PHE A 61 1.17 2.10 -1.50
CA PHE A 61 1.29 3.49 -1.00
C PHE A 61 1.45 3.61 0.51
N ILE A 62 1.18 2.55 1.27
CA ILE A 62 1.27 2.59 2.74
C ILE A 62 2.50 1.82 3.18
N ASN A 63 3.43 2.48 3.85
CA ASN A 63 4.65 1.92 4.41
C ASN A 63 4.58 1.81 5.93
N ILE A 64 5.36 0.88 6.46
CA ILE A 64 5.58 0.74 7.89
C ILE A 64 6.60 1.80 8.29
N VAL A 65 6.20 2.70 9.19
CA VAL A 65 7.10 3.69 9.82
C VAL A 65 7.83 3.06 10.99
N SER A 66 7.10 2.31 11.83
CA SER A 66 7.68 1.65 13.00
C SER A 66 6.79 0.51 13.47
N CYS A 67 7.40 -0.45 14.15
CA CYS A 67 6.71 -1.48 14.90
C CYS A 67 7.34 -1.60 16.28
N THR A 68 6.51 -1.69 17.31
CA THR A 68 6.95 -1.83 18.68
C THR A 68 6.23 -2.98 19.36
N LYS A 69 6.87 -3.51 20.40
CA LYS A 69 6.26 -4.47 21.31
C LYS A 69 6.51 -4.06 22.76
N GLN A 70 5.63 -4.47 23.63
CA GLN A 70 5.76 -4.32 25.07
C GLN A 70 5.21 -5.56 25.75
N VAL A 71 6.08 -6.32 26.40
CA VAL A 71 5.64 -7.38 27.32
C VAL A 71 5.08 -6.71 28.57
N SER A 72 4.01 -7.26 29.15
CA SER A 72 3.37 -6.67 30.34
C SER A 72 4.37 -6.45 31.47
N GLY A 73 4.53 -5.19 31.91
CA GLY A 73 5.50 -4.80 32.94
C GLY A 73 6.92 -4.47 32.44
N GLU A 74 7.19 -4.62 31.15
CA GLU A 74 8.47 -4.34 30.52
C GLU A 74 8.46 -3.00 29.73
N PRO A 75 9.64 -2.42 29.42
CA PRO A 75 9.72 -1.25 28.55
C PRO A 75 9.28 -1.55 27.11
N ILE A 76 8.82 -0.52 26.40
CA ILE A 76 8.51 -0.60 24.97
C ILE A 76 9.82 -0.75 24.18
N VAL A 77 9.89 -1.75 23.32
CA VAL A 77 11.04 -2.02 22.44
C VAL A 77 10.59 -2.12 20.97
N SER A 78 11.54 -2.06 20.03
CA SER A 78 11.26 -2.32 18.62
C SER A 78 10.82 -3.77 18.40
N ALA A 79 9.89 -3.99 17.47
CA ALA A 79 9.39 -5.30 17.09
C ALA A 79 9.66 -5.59 15.61
N ILE A 80 9.92 -6.86 15.28
CA ILE A 80 10.08 -7.31 13.90
C ILE A 80 8.70 -7.45 13.27
N CYS A 81 8.41 -6.59 12.30
CA CYS A 81 7.20 -6.69 11.49
C CYS A 81 7.52 -6.52 10.01
N THR A 82 6.67 -7.10 9.17
CA THR A 82 6.81 -7.05 7.72
C THR A 82 5.45 -6.86 7.05
N LYS A 83 5.50 -6.31 5.84
CA LYS A 83 4.33 -6.16 5.00
C LYS A 83 4.07 -7.45 4.23
N VAL A 84 2.85 -7.98 4.33
CA VAL A 84 2.39 -9.11 3.53
C VAL A 84 1.59 -8.56 2.35
N THR A 85 2.14 -8.69 1.14
CA THR A 85 1.60 -8.05 -0.09
C THR A 85 0.98 -9.04 -1.08
N LYS A 86 1.17 -10.35 -0.89
CA LYS A 86 0.56 -11.39 -1.71
C LYS A 86 0.07 -12.52 -0.82
N PRO A 87 -1.20 -12.95 -0.94
CA PRO A 87 -1.62 -14.22 -0.38
C PRO A 87 -0.87 -15.35 -1.11
N ASN A 88 -0.20 -16.24 -0.39
CA ASN A 88 0.52 -17.36 -1.00
C ASN A 88 -0.37 -18.62 -1.01
N PRO A 89 -0.70 -19.20 -2.19
CA PRO A 89 -1.58 -20.35 -2.31
C PRO A 89 -0.93 -21.69 -1.88
N SER A 90 0.38 -21.73 -1.62
CA SER A 90 0.99 -22.88 -0.95
C SER A 90 0.57 -22.85 0.53
N GLY A 91 -0.34 -23.75 0.91
CA GLY A 91 -1.10 -23.75 2.17
C GLY A 91 -0.34 -23.78 3.51
N ASN A 92 0.92 -23.36 3.56
CA ASN A 92 1.73 -23.16 4.76
C ASN A 92 1.97 -21.66 5.10
N GLN A 93 1.35 -20.72 4.35
CA GLN A 93 1.59 -19.28 4.50
C GLN A 93 0.30 -18.44 4.57
N VAL A 94 0.50 -17.19 5.03
CA VAL A 94 -0.50 -16.15 5.29
C VAL A 94 -1.39 -15.88 4.06
N ASN A 95 -2.69 -16.10 4.19
CA ASN A 95 -3.69 -15.74 3.17
C ASN A 95 -4.36 -14.39 3.46
N LEU A 96 -3.58 -13.41 3.96
CA LEU A 96 -4.04 -12.07 4.33
C LEU A 96 -3.02 -11.03 3.86
N ILE A 97 -3.52 -9.93 3.30
CA ILE A 97 -2.73 -8.75 2.98
C ILE A 97 -2.74 -7.85 4.22
N GLY A 98 -1.56 -7.55 4.76
CA GLY A 98 -1.50 -6.80 6.01
C GLY A 98 -0.12 -6.72 6.65
N ILE A 99 -0.09 -6.56 7.97
CA ILE A 99 1.13 -6.45 8.77
C ILE A 99 1.33 -7.73 9.56
N LYS A 100 2.45 -8.41 9.29
CA LYS A 100 2.91 -9.59 10.03
C LYS A 100 3.89 -9.18 11.11
N PHE A 101 3.64 -9.55 12.35
CA PHE A 101 4.66 -9.57 13.40
C PHE A 101 5.31 -10.94 13.45
N ASP A 102 6.63 -10.99 13.30
CA ASP A 102 7.41 -12.24 13.37
C ASP A 102 8.06 -12.37 14.75
N GLU A 103 7.23 -12.32 15.77
CA GLU A 103 7.62 -12.25 17.18
C GLU A 103 6.83 -13.29 17.97
N PRO A 104 7.50 -14.08 18.83
CA PRO A 104 6.81 -15.10 19.59
C PRO A 104 6.02 -14.49 20.75
N VAL A 105 4.93 -15.15 21.14
CA VAL A 105 4.20 -14.86 22.38
C VAL A 105 4.00 -16.15 23.15
N GLY A 106 4.48 -16.19 24.38
CA GLY A 106 4.35 -17.33 25.25
C GLY A 106 2.91 -17.64 25.63
N LYS A 107 2.60 -18.92 25.87
CA LYS A 107 1.24 -19.37 26.26
C LYS A 107 0.64 -18.73 27.52
N ASN A 108 1.44 -18.10 28.39
CA ASN A 108 1.00 -17.38 29.59
C ASN A 108 1.46 -15.91 29.59
N GLU A 109 1.86 -15.41 28.43
CA GLU A 109 2.42 -14.07 28.25
C GLU A 109 1.34 -13.12 27.74
N THR A 110 1.50 -11.83 28.03
CA THR A 110 0.69 -10.76 27.46
C THR A 110 1.64 -9.73 26.85
N VAL A 111 1.49 -9.51 25.54
CA VAL A 111 2.35 -8.62 24.77
C VAL A 111 1.50 -7.66 23.95
N THR A 112 1.77 -6.37 24.07
CA THR A 112 1.15 -5.34 23.24
C THR A 112 2.05 -5.06 22.05
N PHE A 113 1.53 -5.22 20.84
CA PHE A 113 2.18 -4.89 19.60
C PHE A 113 1.53 -3.65 18.99
N CYS A 114 2.35 -2.69 18.56
CA CYS A 114 1.88 -1.54 17.81
C CYS A 114 2.61 -1.44 16.48
N PHE A 115 1.91 -1.04 15.43
CA PHE A 115 2.52 -0.67 14.16
C PHE A 115 2.02 0.70 13.72
N THR A 116 2.94 1.50 13.19
CA THR A 116 2.70 2.84 12.67
C THR A 116 2.81 2.80 11.16
N LEU A 117 1.80 3.33 10.47
CA LEU A 117 1.75 3.44 9.03
C LEU A 117 1.80 4.91 8.62
N ASP A 118 2.45 5.21 7.50
CA ASP A 118 2.59 6.56 6.92
C ASP A 118 1.33 7.05 6.19
N ALA A 119 0.16 6.72 6.74
CA ALA A 119 -1.14 7.10 6.20
C ALA A 119 -2.16 7.35 7.31
N VAL A 120 -3.15 8.22 7.03
CA VAL A 120 -4.32 8.44 7.89
C VAL A 120 -5.39 7.39 7.55
N LEU A 121 -5.52 6.35 8.39
CA LEU A 121 -6.41 5.22 8.15
C LEU A 121 -7.62 5.27 9.06
N GLY A 122 -8.77 4.83 8.57
CA GLY A 122 -9.97 4.63 9.38
C GLY A 122 -9.92 3.33 10.18
N GLU A 123 -11.01 3.03 10.87
CA GLU A 123 -11.20 1.82 11.65
C GLU A 123 -12.49 1.10 11.23
N ASP A 124 -12.38 -0.19 10.92
CA ASP A 124 -13.51 -1.07 10.65
C ASP A 124 -13.11 -2.54 10.92
N CYS A 125 -13.98 -3.48 10.61
CA CYS A 125 -13.73 -4.90 10.76
C CYS A 125 -12.65 -5.40 9.79
N VAL A 126 -11.56 -5.95 10.35
CA VAL A 126 -10.49 -6.62 9.60
C VAL A 126 -10.32 -8.05 10.08
N ASN A 127 -9.75 -8.90 9.23
CA ASN A 127 -9.38 -10.26 9.60
C ASN A 127 -8.02 -10.28 10.31
N VAL A 128 -7.82 -11.30 11.14
CA VAL A 128 -6.52 -11.61 11.74
C VAL A 128 -6.23 -13.07 11.49
N GLY A 129 -4.96 -13.37 11.24
CA GLY A 129 -4.47 -14.74 11.14
C GLY A 129 -3.29 -14.98 12.05
N TYR A 130 -3.03 -16.24 12.36
CA TYR A 130 -1.99 -16.62 13.31
C TYR A 130 -1.28 -17.92 12.91
N LYS A 131 -0.09 -18.12 13.47
CA LYS A 131 0.66 -19.37 13.44
C LYS A 131 1.28 -19.65 14.79
N ALA A 132 1.05 -20.84 15.32
CA ALA A 132 1.69 -21.36 16.53
C ALA A 132 2.42 -22.68 16.20
N GLY A 133 3.70 -22.79 16.53
CA GLY A 133 4.49 -23.99 16.25
C GLY A 133 4.58 -24.37 14.76
N GLN A 134 4.33 -25.65 14.47
CA GLN A 134 4.36 -26.22 13.11
C GLN A 134 3.00 -26.15 12.39
N ASP A 135 2.01 -25.50 12.99
CA ASP A 135 0.67 -25.45 12.43
C ASP A 135 0.64 -24.66 11.11
N VAL A 136 -0.27 -25.05 10.22
CA VAL A 136 -0.66 -24.28 9.05
C VAL A 136 -1.20 -22.93 9.52
N PHE A 137 -0.86 -21.84 8.82
CA PHE A 137 -1.36 -20.52 9.12
C PHE A 137 -2.90 -20.51 9.08
N GLN A 138 -3.55 -20.14 10.18
CA GLN A 138 -4.99 -20.19 10.30
C GLN A 138 -5.58 -18.79 10.16
N THR A 139 -6.61 -18.65 9.32
CA THR A 139 -7.45 -17.47 9.20
C THR A 139 -8.89 -17.87 9.50
N THR A 140 -9.65 -16.98 10.14
CA THR A 140 -11.07 -17.22 10.39
C THR A 140 -11.87 -16.02 9.92
N SER A 141 -12.58 -16.18 8.81
CA SER A 141 -13.52 -15.17 8.29
C SER A 141 -14.67 -14.86 9.26
N ALA A 142 -14.90 -15.72 10.26
CA ALA A 142 -15.93 -15.59 11.29
C ALA A 142 -15.51 -14.76 12.52
N GLN A 143 -14.23 -14.40 12.66
CA GLN A 143 -13.72 -13.67 13.82
C GLN A 143 -12.94 -12.44 13.36
N ARG A 144 -13.68 -11.38 13.03
CA ARG A 144 -13.14 -10.06 12.69
C ARG A 144 -12.96 -9.21 13.95
N ILE A 145 -11.99 -8.32 13.91
CA ILE A 145 -11.66 -7.37 14.98
C ILE A 145 -11.58 -5.96 14.41
N ASN A 146 -11.66 -4.91 15.25
CA ASN A 146 -11.34 -3.55 14.83
C ASN A 146 -9.91 -3.49 14.30
N GLY A 147 -9.73 -2.87 13.15
CA GLY A 147 -8.42 -2.59 12.61
C GLY A 147 -8.41 -1.63 11.43
N PRO A 148 -7.25 -1.48 10.78
CA PRO A 148 -7.02 -0.43 9.81
C PRO A 148 -7.81 -0.67 8.52
N VAL A 149 -8.68 0.29 8.19
CA VAL A 149 -9.25 0.41 6.86
C VAL A 149 -8.75 1.65 6.18
N CYS A 150 -8.51 1.55 4.88
CA CYS A 150 -8.30 2.74 4.08
C CYS A 150 -9.63 3.50 4.11
N GLY A 151 -9.59 4.79 4.42
CA GLY A 151 -10.78 5.63 4.28
C GLY A 151 -11.36 5.41 2.88
N VAL A 152 -12.69 5.45 2.76
CA VAL A 152 -13.28 5.73 1.44
C VAL A 152 -12.49 6.90 0.89
N THR A 153 -11.90 6.68 -0.26
CA THR A 153 -10.94 7.52 -0.98
C THR A 153 -11.02 9.01 -0.60
N PRO A 154 -9.90 9.76 -0.55
CA PRO A 154 -10.01 11.20 -0.84
C PRO A 154 -10.94 11.35 -2.05
N PRO A 155 -11.83 12.37 -2.08
CA PRO A 155 -12.95 12.44 -3.03
C PRO A 155 -12.47 11.92 -4.38
N PRO A 156 -13.18 10.95 -5.00
CA PRO A 156 -12.70 10.29 -6.20
C PRO A 156 -12.15 11.39 -7.09
N PRO A 157 -10.92 11.22 -7.61
CA PRO A 157 -10.39 12.22 -8.52
C PRO A 157 -11.50 12.50 -9.53
N PRO A 158 -11.75 13.77 -9.87
CA PRO A 158 -12.80 14.10 -10.84
C PRO A 158 -12.70 13.11 -12.00
N PRO A 159 -13.84 12.57 -12.48
CA PRO A 159 -13.87 11.47 -13.44
C PRO A 159 -12.71 11.55 -14.42
N GLY A 160 -11.84 10.55 -14.38
CA GLY A 160 -10.62 10.51 -15.17
C GLY A 160 -9.38 11.13 -14.52
N THR A 161 -9.02 10.68 -13.31
CA THR A 161 -7.61 10.73 -12.90
C THR A 161 -7.18 9.38 -12.28
N LYS A 162 -5.98 8.92 -12.64
CA LYS A 162 -5.31 7.72 -12.10
C LYS A 162 -3.91 8.09 -11.62
N THR A 163 -3.39 7.41 -10.61
CA THR A 163 -2.03 7.63 -10.10
C THR A 163 -1.24 6.33 -10.10
N ILE A 164 -0.01 6.37 -10.63
CA ILE A 164 0.89 5.22 -10.75
C ILE A 164 2.22 5.55 -10.07
N PRO A 165 2.67 4.76 -9.09
CA PRO A 165 3.95 4.99 -8.44
C PRO A 165 5.13 4.63 -9.35
N PHE A 166 6.24 5.34 -9.19
CA PHE A 166 7.51 5.00 -9.84
C PHE A 166 8.70 5.15 -8.89
N CYS A 167 9.81 4.51 -9.24
CA CYS A 167 11.08 4.72 -8.56
C CYS A 167 12.28 4.64 -9.51
N CYS A 168 13.33 5.39 -9.22
CA CYS A 168 14.64 5.21 -9.84
C CYS A 168 15.78 5.44 -8.84
N TYR A 169 16.94 4.86 -9.12
CA TYR A 169 18.13 4.94 -8.28
C TYR A 169 19.12 5.96 -8.86
N VAL A 170 19.70 6.80 -8.02
CA VAL A 170 20.77 7.72 -8.36
C VAL A 170 22.01 7.41 -7.53
N THR A 171 23.17 7.49 -8.17
CA THR A 171 24.46 7.40 -7.49
C THR A 171 25.07 8.79 -7.38
N VAL A 172 25.27 9.26 -6.16
CA VAL A 172 25.97 10.50 -5.83
C VAL A 172 27.47 10.21 -5.73
N PRO A 173 28.32 10.93 -6.49
CA PRO A 173 29.78 10.77 -6.44
C PRO A 173 30.37 11.13 -5.08
N GLU A 174 31.59 10.65 -4.83
CA GLU A 174 32.38 11.03 -3.65
C GLU A 174 32.62 12.53 -3.62
N GLY A 175 32.53 13.13 -2.42
CA GLY A 175 32.69 14.58 -2.23
C GLY A 175 31.42 15.40 -2.49
N PHE A 176 30.30 14.77 -2.82
CA PHE A 176 29.00 15.43 -3.04
C PHE A 176 27.94 14.96 -2.05
N GLU A 177 26.97 15.84 -1.78
CA GLU A 177 25.79 15.54 -0.97
C GLU A 177 24.50 16.11 -1.62
N PRO A 178 23.32 15.51 -1.37
CA PRO A 178 22.05 16.05 -1.83
C PRO A 178 21.79 17.45 -1.24
N VAL A 179 21.27 18.35 -2.06
CA VAL A 179 20.79 19.65 -1.57
C VAL A 179 19.43 19.45 -0.92
N VAL A 180 19.30 19.88 0.33
CA VAL A 180 18.09 19.75 1.14
C VAL A 180 17.49 21.12 1.41
N ILE A 181 16.20 21.31 1.09
CA ILE A 181 15.41 22.50 1.45
C ILE A 181 14.25 22.04 2.32
N SER A 182 14.05 22.70 3.47
CA SER A 182 12.97 22.38 4.41
C SER A 182 12.92 20.90 4.83
N GLY A 183 14.08 20.25 4.92
CA GLY A 183 14.20 18.85 5.32
C GLY A 183 14.08 17.82 4.18
N ASN A 184 13.76 18.24 2.95
CA ASN A 184 13.59 17.34 1.81
C ASN A 184 14.65 17.57 0.72
N PRO A 185 15.27 16.52 0.14
CA PRO A 185 16.13 16.65 -1.01
C PRO A 185 15.38 17.20 -2.23
N ILE A 186 16.03 18.08 -2.99
CA ILE A 186 15.41 18.71 -4.17
C ILE A 186 15.50 17.77 -5.36
N VAL A 187 14.35 17.38 -5.90
CA VAL A 187 14.23 16.55 -7.11
C VAL A 187 13.47 17.32 -8.18
N PHE A 188 13.97 17.26 -9.41
CA PHE A 188 13.30 17.77 -10.60
C PHE A 188 12.94 16.62 -11.53
N SER A 189 11.76 16.67 -12.15
CA SER A 189 11.40 15.79 -13.27
C SER A 189 11.43 16.57 -14.56
N ALA A 190 12.11 16.04 -15.58
CA ALA A 190 12.41 16.78 -16.81
C ALA A 190 11.68 16.25 -18.05
N ILE A 191 11.43 14.94 -18.16
CA ILE A 191 10.94 14.35 -19.41
C ILE A 191 9.96 13.21 -19.11
N VAL A 192 8.78 13.30 -19.71
CA VAL A 192 7.77 12.24 -19.81
C VAL A 192 7.73 11.81 -21.28
N SER A 193 8.43 10.74 -21.64
CA SER A 193 8.31 10.17 -22.99
C SER A 193 7.17 9.15 -22.97
N ASN A 194 6.15 9.42 -23.77
CA ASN A 194 4.94 8.61 -23.81
C ASN A 194 5.00 7.60 -24.97
N CYS A 195 5.00 6.31 -24.66
CA CYS A 195 4.83 5.21 -25.61
C CYS A 195 3.57 4.38 -25.29
N THR A 196 2.52 5.05 -24.80
CA THR A 196 1.21 4.43 -24.53
C THR A 196 0.27 4.55 -25.71
N PHE A 197 -0.67 3.62 -25.77
CA PHE A 197 -1.73 3.54 -26.76
C PHE A 197 -3.01 3.10 -26.05
N LEU A 198 -4.15 3.47 -26.64
CA LEU A 198 -5.47 3.10 -26.16
C LEU A 198 -5.90 1.80 -26.86
N CYS A 199 -6.33 0.82 -26.06
CA CYS A 199 -6.88 -0.44 -26.53
C CYS A 199 -8.36 -0.51 -26.18
N GLU A 200 -9.21 -0.67 -27.19
CA GLU A 200 -10.62 -0.97 -26.98
C GLU A 200 -10.78 -2.47 -26.70
N GLY A 201 -11.69 -2.79 -25.78
CA GLY A 201 -11.98 -4.17 -25.40
C GLY A 201 -13.31 -4.29 -24.69
N THR A 202 -13.55 -5.46 -24.08
CA THR A 202 -14.71 -5.73 -23.25
C THR A 202 -14.28 -6.24 -21.87
N GLU A 203 -15.10 -6.00 -20.87
CA GLU A 203 -14.95 -6.54 -19.52
C GLU A 203 -16.22 -7.31 -19.14
N GLU A 204 -16.06 -8.50 -18.55
CA GLU A 204 -17.19 -9.27 -18.06
C GLU A 204 -17.74 -8.64 -16.78
N THR A 205 -19.04 -8.35 -16.78
CA THR A 205 -19.75 -7.94 -15.58
C THR A 205 -20.96 -8.83 -15.34
N THR A 206 -21.47 -8.79 -14.12
CA THR A 206 -22.67 -9.52 -13.72
C THR A 206 -23.79 -8.53 -13.44
N GLY A 207 -25.00 -8.87 -13.88
CA GLY A 207 -26.19 -8.13 -13.49
C GLY A 207 -27.38 -9.05 -13.33
N GLU A 208 -28.34 -8.59 -12.55
CA GLU A 208 -29.52 -9.37 -12.21
C GLU A 208 -30.72 -8.88 -13.02
N VAL A 209 -31.40 -9.83 -13.66
CA VAL A 209 -32.70 -9.58 -14.27
C VAL A 209 -33.76 -9.87 -13.22
N ASN A 210 -34.53 -8.84 -12.86
CA ASN A 210 -35.66 -8.92 -11.93
C ASN A 210 -36.74 -9.88 -12.48
N THR A 211 -36.58 -11.14 -12.13
CA THR A 211 -37.48 -12.27 -12.40
C THR A 211 -37.73 -12.97 -11.05
N GLU A 212 -38.78 -13.79 -10.96
CA GLU A 212 -39.00 -14.64 -9.78
C GLU A 212 -38.77 -16.11 -10.18
N PRO A 213 -37.63 -16.72 -9.79
CA PRO A 213 -36.50 -16.18 -9.03
C PRO A 213 -35.56 -15.29 -9.88
N PRO A 214 -34.72 -14.43 -9.26
CA PRO A 214 -33.80 -13.56 -9.99
C PRO A 214 -32.82 -14.38 -10.81
N ILE A 215 -32.58 -13.95 -12.04
CA ILE A 215 -31.59 -14.56 -12.93
C ILE A 215 -30.37 -13.65 -12.97
N THR A 216 -29.23 -14.15 -12.51
CA THR A 216 -27.94 -13.49 -12.70
C THR A 216 -27.44 -13.80 -14.11
N CYS A 217 -27.20 -12.75 -14.89
CA CYS A 217 -26.62 -12.83 -16.24
C CYS A 217 -25.20 -12.29 -16.21
N ILE A 218 -24.31 -12.92 -16.96
CA ILE A 218 -22.99 -12.38 -17.29
C ILE A 218 -23.13 -11.67 -18.64
N PHE A 219 -22.64 -10.45 -18.74
CA PHE A 219 -22.60 -9.71 -19.99
C PHE A 219 -21.28 -8.94 -20.11
N GLU A 220 -20.85 -8.77 -21.35
CA GLU A 220 -19.66 -8.00 -21.68
C GLU A 220 -20.03 -6.53 -21.87
N ILE A 221 -19.30 -5.64 -21.19
CA ILE A 221 -19.42 -4.20 -21.35
C ILE A 221 -18.17 -3.63 -22.03
N PRO A 222 -18.31 -2.67 -22.95
CA PRO A 222 -17.18 -2.05 -23.62
C PRO A 222 -16.31 -1.28 -22.62
N LYS A 223 -15.00 -1.36 -22.83
CA LYS A 223 -13.98 -0.64 -22.07
C LYS A 223 -12.85 -0.13 -22.97
N THR A 224 -12.08 0.81 -22.44
CA THR A 224 -10.84 1.28 -23.04
C THR A 224 -9.71 1.22 -22.02
N ASP A 225 -8.68 0.46 -22.35
CA ASP A 225 -7.45 0.29 -21.58
C ASP A 225 -6.35 1.20 -22.12
N LEU A 226 -5.52 1.73 -21.23
CA LEU A 226 -4.27 2.40 -21.55
C LEU A 226 -3.14 1.41 -21.36
N VAL A 227 -2.43 1.10 -22.45
CA VAL A 227 -1.36 0.12 -22.48
C VAL A 227 -0.09 0.76 -23.03
N GLY A 228 1.07 0.43 -22.44
CA GLY A 228 2.38 0.85 -22.93
C GLY A 228 3.27 1.29 -21.79
N CYS A 229 4.28 2.12 -22.07
CA CYS A 229 5.14 2.61 -20.99
C CYS A 229 5.42 4.11 -21.11
N VAL A 230 5.61 4.73 -19.95
CA VAL A 230 5.98 6.13 -19.78
C VAL A 230 7.39 6.19 -19.20
N GLN A 231 8.31 6.81 -19.92
CA GLN A 231 9.66 7.05 -19.41
C GLN A 231 9.69 8.35 -18.62
N ILE A 232 10.11 8.26 -17.37
CA ILE A 232 10.22 9.39 -16.43
C ILE A 232 11.70 9.62 -16.15
N GLN A 233 12.20 10.82 -16.45
CA GLN A 233 13.56 11.22 -16.10
C GLN A 233 13.53 12.20 -14.92
N ASN A 234 14.21 11.82 -13.84
CA ASN A 234 14.37 12.60 -12.63
C ASN A 234 15.82 13.06 -12.48
N ALA A 235 16.02 14.15 -11.75
CA ALA A 235 17.31 14.73 -11.43
C ALA A 235 17.35 15.12 -9.95
N LEU A 236 18.29 14.56 -9.20
CA LEU A 236 18.57 14.95 -7.82
C LEU A 236 19.60 16.08 -7.83
N GLN A 237 19.28 17.19 -7.16
CA GLN A 237 20.24 18.28 -6.99
C GLN A 237 21.28 17.90 -5.93
N ILE A 238 22.55 18.03 -6.27
CA ILE A 238 23.68 17.76 -5.38
C ILE A 238 24.60 18.97 -5.31
N ARG A 239 25.39 19.07 -4.24
CA ARG A 239 26.45 20.07 -4.07
C ARG A 239 27.73 19.41 -3.61
N GLU A 240 28.86 20.02 -3.96
CA GLU A 240 30.16 19.61 -3.44
C GLU A 240 30.27 20.01 -1.96
N ILE A 241 30.82 19.13 -1.13
CA ILE A 241 30.98 19.35 0.31
C ILE A 241 31.94 20.52 0.52
N GLY A 242 31.47 21.58 1.19
CA GLY A 242 32.25 22.80 1.44
C GLY A 242 32.17 23.86 0.34
N ASN A 243 31.35 23.65 -0.70
CA ASN A 243 31.13 24.60 -1.79
C ASN A 243 29.63 24.95 -1.92
N THR A 244 29.33 26.09 -2.56
CA THR A 244 27.94 26.53 -2.82
C THR A 244 27.46 26.18 -4.23
N GLN A 245 28.33 25.69 -5.10
CA GLN A 245 27.96 25.30 -6.46
C GLN A 245 27.14 24.00 -6.45
N THR A 246 25.99 24.02 -7.12
CA THR A 246 25.11 22.85 -7.26
C THR A 246 25.19 22.27 -8.67
N THR A 247 25.05 20.95 -8.77
CA THR A 247 24.91 20.20 -10.01
C THR A 247 23.79 19.15 -9.86
N PHE A 248 23.55 18.33 -10.88
CA PHE A 248 22.48 17.34 -10.89
C PHE A 248 23.00 15.95 -11.25
N VAL A 249 22.43 14.93 -10.60
CA VAL A 249 22.56 13.53 -11.03
C VAL A 249 21.21 13.00 -11.46
N CYS A 250 21.15 12.42 -12.66
CA CYS A 250 19.90 11.99 -13.27
C CYS A 250 19.66 10.49 -13.05
N CYS A 251 18.39 10.10 -12.91
CA CYS A 251 17.93 8.73 -13.09
C CYS A 251 16.72 8.69 -14.01
N SER A 252 16.49 7.55 -14.64
CA SER A 252 15.29 7.30 -15.42
C SER A 252 14.56 6.06 -14.89
N ALA A 253 13.24 6.11 -14.94
CA ALA A 253 12.35 5.00 -14.69
C ALA A 253 11.49 4.77 -15.94
N CYS A 254 11.20 3.53 -16.26
CA CYS A 254 10.17 3.18 -17.24
C CYS A 254 8.98 2.60 -16.49
N VAL A 255 7.83 3.28 -16.56
CA VAL A 255 6.59 2.88 -15.90
C VAL A 255 5.70 2.26 -16.95
N CYS A 256 5.55 0.95 -16.93
CA CYS A 256 4.60 0.28 -17.81
C CYS A 256 3.20 0.31 -17.20
N ILE A 257 2.25 0.69 -18.05
CA ILE A 257 0.86 1.00 -17.71
C ILE A 257 0.00 -0.05 -18.38
N GLU A 258 -0.91 -0.62 -17.60
CA GLU A 258 -1.97 -1.52 -18.03
C GLU A 258 -3.20 -1.20 -17.18
N GLU A 259 -3.89 -0.11 -17.55
CA GLU A 259 -4.96 0.47 -16.73
C GLU A 259 -6.23 0.65 -17.54
N THR A 260 -7.37 0.18 -17.02
CA THR A 260 -8.68 0.52 -17.58
C THR A 260 -9.02 1.96 -17.25
N LEU A 261 -9.22 2.78 -18.29
CA LEU A 261 -9.55 4.19 -18.17
C LEU A 261 -11.08 4.40 -18.11
N CYS A 262 -11.79 3.89 -19.12
CA CYS A 262 -13.23 4.10 -19.27
C CYS A 262 -13.97 2.78 -19.47
N ILE A 263 -15.14 2.68 -18.85
CA ILE A 263 -16.08 1.57 -18.98
C ILE A 263 -17.45 2.19 -19.22
N ALA A 264 -18.21 1.67 -20.18
CA ALA A 264 -19.54 2.20 -20.49
C ALA A 264 -20.56 1.10 -20.80
N CYS A 265 -21.85 1.45 -20.86
CA CYS A 265 -22.88 0.52 -21.29
C CYS A 265 -22.74 0.18 -22.79
N PRO A 266 -23.28 -0.96 -23.26
CA PRO A 266 -23.29 -1.30 -24.68
C PRO A 266 -23.91 -0.19 -25.53
N GLY A 267 -23.20 0.24 -26.58
CA GLY A 267 -23.62 1.33 -27.46
C GLY A 267 -23.18 2.74 -27.03
N CYS A 268 -22.59 2.89 -25.84
CA CYS A 268 -21.95 4.13 -25.42
C CYS A 268 -20.49 4.19 -25.91
N PRO A 269 -19.95 5.38 -26.23
CA PRO A 269 -18.53 5.54 -26.53
C PRO A 269 -17.68 5.30 -25.27
N THR A 270 -16.44 4.84 -25.44
CA THR A 270 -15.48 4.61 -24.34
C THR A 270 -14.14 5.29 -24.54
N ASN A 271 -13.89 5.92 -25.70
CA ASN A 271 -12.59 6.51 -26.01
C ASN A 271 -12.36 7.79 -25.19
N PRO A 272 -11.35 7.84 -24.29
CA PRO A 272 -11.10 8.99 -23.43
C PRO A 272 -10.55 10.21 -24.19
N THR A 273 -10.90 11.41 -23.73
CA THR A 273 -10.32 12.68 -24.17
C THR A 273 -9.40 13.28 -23.10
N ASP A 274 -8.64 14.33 -23.46
CA ASP A 274 -7.76 15.09 -22.55
C ASP A 274 -6.76 14.23 -21.76
N LEU A 275 -6.28 13.14 -22.38
CA LEU A 275 -5.28 12.27 -21.79
C LEU A 275 -3.96 13.04 -21.58
N ALA A 276 -3.59 13.25 -20.33
CA ALA A 276 -2.34 13.92 -19.97
C ALA A 276 -1.61 13.18 -18.85
N PHE A 277 -0.28 13.29 -18.89
CA PHE A 277 0.62 12.67 -17.94
C PHE A 277 1.38 13.77 -17.21
N THR A 278 1.22 13.84 -15.90
CA THR A 278 1.92 14.80 -15.04
C THR A 278 2.59 14.08 -13.87
N ILE A 279 3.54 14.73 -13.21
CA ILE A 279 4.22 14.18 -12.04
C ILE A 279 3.77 14.97 -10.82
N ASP A 280 3.35 14.28 -9.76
CA ASP A 280 3.08 14.95 -8.48
C ASP A 280 4.40 15.36 -7.84
N GLN A 281 4.68 16.66 -7.87
CA GLN A 281 5.89 17.22 -7.27
C GLN A 281 5.94 17.06 -5.75
N ASN A 282 4.78 16.94 -5.08
CA ASN A 282 4.72 16.76 -3.64
C ASN A 282 4.89 15.29 -3.22
N ALA A 283 4.75 14.36 -4.17
CA ALA A 283 4.90 12.93 -3.90
C ALA A 283 6.36 12.44 -3.97
N PHE A 284 7.31 13.33 -4.28
CA PHE A 284 8.71 12.95 -4.33
C PHE A 284 9.26 12.63 -2.95
N ALA A 285 9.89 11.46 -2.82
CA ALA A 285 10.67 11.09 -1.66
C ALA A 285 12.02 10.51 -2.08
N VAL A 286 13.08 10.91 -1.36
CA VAL A 286 14.45 10.46 -1.59
C VAL A 286 14.93 9.74 -0.35
N THR A 287 15.29 8.48 -0.50
CA THR A 287 15.76 7.61 0.59
C THR A 287 17.20 7.20 0.33
N PHE A 288 18.07 7.34 1.32
CA PHE A 288 19.42 6.77 1.26
C PHE A 288 19.33 5.25 1.30
N VAL A 289 20.02 4.57 0.39
CA VAL A 289 19.98 3.11 0.25
C VAL A 289 21.25 2.49 0.84
N ASP A 290 22.40 2.84 0.28
CA ASP A 290 23.69 2.30 0.68
C ASP A 290 24.83 3.22 0.23
N SER A 291 26.04 2.97 0.70
CA SER A 291 27.26 3.64 0.25
C SER A 291 28.38 2.62 -0.01
N CYS A 292 28.97 2.66 -1.19
CA CYS A 292 30.07 1.78 -1.56
C CYS A 292 31.14 2.56 -2.36
N ALA A 293 32.42 2.34 -2.01
CA ALA A 293 33.58 2.93 -2.68
C ALA A 293 33.48 4.47 -2.85
N GLY A 294 33.15 5.17 -1.76
CA GLY A 294 33.03 6.64 -1.74
C GLY A 294 31.77 7.19 -2.41
N LYS A 295 30.95 6.34 -3.05
CA LYS A 295 29.69 6.74 -3.69
C LYS A 295 28.50 6.42 -2.80
N SER A 296 27.49 7.28 -2.83
CA SER A 296 26.24 7.09 -2.09
C SER A 296 25.10 6.82 -3.05
N GLU A 297 24.31 5.78 -2.81
CA GLU A 297 23.14 5.44 -3.61
C GLU A 297 21.86 5.93 -2.92
N PHE A 298 21.01 6.60 -3.68
CA PHE A 298 19.72 7.08 -3.22
C PHE A 298 18.61 6.55 -4.12
N LYS A 299 17.48 6.20 -3.52
CA LYS A 299 16.25 5.84 -4.22
C LYS A 299 15.34 7.05 -4.25
N ILE A 300 14.96 7.47 -5.46
CA ILE A 300 13.93 8.48 -5.71
C ILE A 300 12.63 7.73 -5.98
N THR A 301 11.56 8.13 -5.31
CA THR A 301 10.19 7.66 -5.52
C THR A 301 9.27 8.83 -5.82
N GLY A 302 8.19 8.60 -6.58
CA GLY A 302 7.21 9.62 -6.92
C GLY A 302 5.93 9.02 -7.50
N GLN A 303 5.00 9.89 -7.92
CA GLN A 303 3.73 9.50 -8.52
C GLN A 303 3.55 10.13 -9.91
N LEU A 304 3.23 9.29 -10.89
CA LEU A 304 2.72 9.67 -12.20
C LEU A 304 1.20 9.84 -12.10
N ILE A 305 0.70 11.02 -12.43
CA ILE A 305 -0.72 11.32 -12.52
C ILE A 305 -1.14 11.24 -13.99
N ILE A 306 -2.16 10.45 -14.27
CA ILE A 306 -2.81 10.33 -15.58
C ILE A 306 -4.17 10.98 -15.45
N THR A 307 -4.39 12.11 -16.13
CA THR A 307 -5.73 12.72 -16.23
C THR A 307 -6.33 12.40 -17.58
N PHE A 308 -7.65 12.23 -17.64
CA PHE A 308 -8.44 11.95 -18.83
C PHE A 308 -9.90 12.33 -18.58
N GLN A 309 -10.75 12.23 -19.59
CA GLN A 309 -12.20 12.35 -19.45
C GLN A 309 -12.87 11.21 -20.21
N CYS A 310 -13.80 10.51 -19.56
CA CYS A 310 -14.63 9.52 -20.25
C CYS A 310 -15.82 10.21 -20.92
N PRO A 311 -16.17 9.81 -22.15
CA PRO A 311 -17.29 10.40 -22.85
C PRO A 311 -18.61 10.03 -22.16
N ALA A 312 -19.56 10.97 -22.17
CA ALA A 312 -20.90 10.71 -21.66
C ALA A 312 -21.67 9.79 -22.62
N CYS A 313 -22.50 8.91 -22.07
CA CYS A 313 -23.44 8.17 -22.90
C CYS A 313 -24.56 9.11 -23.38
N PRO A 314 -24.85 9.19 -24.69
CA PRO A 314 -25.98 9.97 -25.18
C PRO A 314 -27.30 9.43 -24.59
N ALA A 315 -28.17 10.36 -24.20
CA ALA A 315 -29.49 10.07 -23.61
C ALA A 315 -30.48 9.52 -24.64
#